data_AF-A0A3A6HT01-F1
#
_entry.id   AF-A0A3A6HT01-F1
#
_cell.length_a   1.000
_cell.length_b   1.000
_cell.length_c   1.000
_cell.angle_alpha   90.00
_cell.angle_beta   90.00
_cell.angle_gamma   90.00
#
_symmetry.space_group_name_H-M   'P 1'
#
loop_
_entity.id
_entity.type
_entity.pdbx_description
1 polymer ?
#
loop_
_entity_poly.entity_id
_entity_poly.type
_entity_poly.pdbx_seq_one_letter_code
_entity_poly.pdbx_strand_id
1 'polypeptide(L)'
;MNFTCLILGILFAAAGVFFYSGRAVNHITAWKSMSEDEKRKIRIGPLCRNVGTMIFISGIIFILSGLWKAFRGDVFLWSMIAWLILSGLDVYWIGKSGRYQIPE
;
A
#
# COMPACT_ATOMS: atom_id res chain seq x y z
N MET A 1 17.85 16.99 8.92
CA MET A 1 16.58 16.54 8.30
C MET A 1 16.96 15.42 7.36
N ASN A 2 16.29 14.27 7.38
CA ASN A 2 16.61 13.22 6.40
C ASN A 2 15.81 13.52 5.12
N PHE A 3 16.44 14.26 4.20
CA PHE A 3 15.81 14.75 2.98
C PHE A 3 15.36 13.60 2.07
N THR A 4 16.14 12.53 2.00
CA THR A 4 15.79 11.31 1.27
C THR A 4 14.51 10.67 1.80
N CYS A 5 14.38 10.51 3.13
CA CYS A 5 13.15 9.99 3.74
C CYS A 5 11.94 10.88 3.44
N LEU A 6 12.12 12.20 3.42
CA LEU A 6 11.04 13.14 3.13
C LEU A 6 10.56 13.02 1.68
N ILE A 7 11.48 12.95 0.71
CA ILE A 7 11.13 12.75 -0.71
C ILE A 7 10.42 11.41 -0.91
N LEU A 8 10.99 10.32 -0.39
CA LEU A 8 10.39 8.99 -0.51
C LEU A 8 9.02 8.93 0.15
N GLY A 9 8.88 9.57 1.30
CA GLY A 9 7.61 9.63 2.02
C GLY A 9 6.52 10.38 1.26
N ILE A 10 6.85 11.52 0.65
CA ILE A 10 5.92 12.26 -0.22
C ILE A 10 5.55 11.42 -1.45
N LEU A 11 6.53 10.76 -2.08
CA LEU A 11 6.29 9.90 -3.24
C LEU A 11 5.33 8.74 -2.90
N PHE A 12 5.58 8.06 -1.78
CA PHE A 12 4.70 6.97 -1.32
C PHE A 12 3.33 7.48 -0.90
N ALA A 13 3.23 8.63 -0.23
CA ALA A 13 1.93 9.21 0.09
C ALA A 13 1.12 9.52 -1.19
N ALA A 14 1.75 10.15 -2.19
CA ALA A 14 1.11 10.44 -3.48
C ALA A 14 0.69 9.16 -4.21
N ALA A 15 1.56 8.15 -4.26
CA ALA A 15 1.25 6.85 -4.85
C ALA A 15 0.10 6.16 -4.11
N GLY A 16 0.09 6.19 -2.78
CA GLY A 16 -0.98 5.63 -1.95
C GLY A 16 -2.33 6.27 -2.24
N VAL A 17 -2.40 7.60 -2.34
CA VAL A 17 -3.62 8.32 -2.75
C VAL A 17 -4.06 7.94 -4.16
N PHE A 18 -3.11 7.81 -5.09
CA PHE A 18 -3.39 7.39 -6.47
C PHE A 18 -4.00 5.98 -6.53
N PHE A 19 -3.46 5.02 -5.77
CA PHE A 19 -4.03 3.68 -5.63
C PHE A 19 -5.39 3.69 -4.93
N TYR A 20 -5.53 4.46 -3.85
CA TYR A 20 -6.78 4.57 -3.09
C TYR A 20 -7.94 5.09 -3.96
N SER A 21 -7.64 5.99 -4.91
CA SER A 21 -8.62 6.49 -5.88
C SER A 21 -9.12 5.44 -6.89
N GLY A 22 -8.50 4.25 -6.93
CA GLY A 22 -8.81 3.19 -7.89
C GLY A 22 -8.27 3.41 -9.31
N ARG A 23 -7.74 4.60 -9.61
CA ARG A 23 -7.22 4.95 -10.94
C ARG A 23 -5.96 4.16 -11.31
N ALA A 24 -5.15 3.78 -10.31
CA ALA A 24 -3.92 3.03 -10.53
C ALA A 24 -4.13 1.69 -11.23
N VAL A 25 -5.28 1.04 -11.01
CA VAL A 25 -5.66 -0.23 -11.64
C VAL A 25 -5.61 -0.17 -13.16
N ASN A 26 -6.05 0.96 -13.72
CA ASN A 26 -6.07 1.18 -15.17
C ASN A 26 -4.66 1.36 -15.75
N HIS A 27 -3.62 1.36 -14.94
CA HIS A 27 -2.22 1.35 -15.37
C HIS A 27 -1.54 0.01 -15.11
N ILE A 28 -2.19 -0.93 -14.40
CA ILE A 28 -1.65 -2.26 -14.14
C ILE A 28 -1.89 -3.14 -15.36
N THR A 29 -0.81 -3.51 -16.06
CA THR A 29 -0.88 -4.38 -17.25
C THR A 29 -1.56 -5.71 -16.94
N ALA A 30 -1.26 -6.32 -15.79
CA ALA A 30 -1.88 -7.57 -15.36
C ALA A 30 -3.41 -7.47 -15.22
N TRP A 31 -3.93 -6.33 -14.75
CA TRP A 31 -5.36 -6.08 -14.70
C TRP A 31 -5.94 -5.96 -16.12
N LYS A 32 -5.27 -5.24 -17.01
CA LYS A 32 -5.73 -5.07 -18.41
C LYS A 32 -5.80 -6.38 -19.17
N SER A 33 -4.81 -7.25 -18.99
CA SER A 33 -4.72 -8.54 -19.68
C SER A 33 -5.69 -9.61 -19.14
N MET A 34 -6.29 -9.38 -17.97
CA MET A 34 -7.23 -10.32 -17.36
C MET A 34 -8.57 -10.33 -18.11
N SER A 35 -9.20 -11.51 -18.23
CA SER A 35 -10.52 -11.64 -18.87
C SER A 35 -11.60 -10.90 -18.06
N GLU A 36 -12.67 -10.46 -18.72
CA GLU A 36 -13.77 -9.76 -18.02
C GLU A 36 -14.48 -10.66 -16.99
N ASP A 37 -14.51 -11.97 -17.23
CA ASP A 37 -15.05 -12.96 -16.29
C ASP A 37 -14.21 -13.03 -15.01
N GLU A 38 -12.88 -13.02 -15.12
CA GLU A 38 -11.99 -12.99 -13.95
C GLU A 38 -12.04 -11.65 -13.22
N LYS A 39 -12.12 -10.54 -13.94
CA LYS A 39 -12.28 -9.20 -13.33
C LYS A 39 -13.57 -9.11 -12.53
N ARG A 40 -14.66 -9.69 -13.04
CA ARG A 40 -15.95 -9.75 -12.32
C ARG A 40 -15.85 -10.52 -11.01
N LYS A 41 -14.94 -11.48 -10.89
CA LYS A 41 -14.72 -12.21 -9.62
C LYS A 41 -13.96 -11.38 -8.59
N ILE A 42 -13.43 -10.20 -8.93
CA ILE A 42 -12.58 -9.40 -8.03
C ILE A 42 -13.25 -8.07 -7.66
N ARG A 43 -13.38 -7.82 -6.35
CA ARG A 43 -13.75 -6.52 -5.76
C ARG A 43 -12.55 -5.57 -5.81
N ILE A 44 -12.23 -5.09 -7.01
CA ILE A 44 -11.03 -4.29 -7.27
C ILE A 44 -11.01 -2.95 -6.52
N GLY A 45 -12.18 -2.32 -6.32
CA GLY A 45 -12.28 -1.05 -5.58
C GLY A 45 -11.78 -1.18 -4.14
N PRO A 46 -12.37 -2.07 -3.30
CA PRO A 46 -11.89 -2.34 -1.96
C PRO A 46 -10.43 -2.81 -1.88
N LEU A 47 -9.98 -3.64 -2.84
CA LEU A 47 -8.59 -4.09 -2.91
C LEU A 47 -7.62 -2.91 -3.11
N CYS A 48 -7.95 -1.99 -4.03
CA CYS A 48 -7.12 -0.82 -4.30
C CYS A 48 -7.12 0.21 -3.18
N ARG A 49 -8.24 0.35 -2.45
CA ARG A 49 -8.26 1.13 -1.21
C ARG A 49 -7.31 0.55 -0.18
N ASN A 50 -7.32 -0.77 0.01
CA ASN A 50 -6.42 -1.43 0.95
C ASN A 50 -4.95 -1.23 0.58
N VAL A 51 -4.57 -1.57 -0.66
CA VAL A 51 -3.21 -1.38 -1.16
C VAL A 51 -2.79 0.10 -1.09
N GLY A 52 -3.67 1.02 -1.48
CA GLY A 52 -3.42 2.46 -1.40
C GLY A 52 -3.18 2.94 0.02
N THR A 53 -3.99 2.49 0.99
CA THR A 53 -3.80 2.78 2.41
C THR A 53 -2.47 2.23 2.91
N MET A 54 -2.08 1.01 2.51
CA MET A 54 -0.81 0.40 2.91
C MET A 54 0.39 1.22 2.41
N ILE A 55 0.38 1.62 1.14
CA ILE A 55 1.42 2.46 0.54
C ILE A 55 1.44 3.86 1.20
N PHE A 56 0.27 4.42 1.48
CA PHE A 56 0.15 5.73 2.12
C PHE A 56 0.76 5.74 3.52
N ILE A 57 0.47 4.72 4.34
CA ILE A 57 1.03 4.61 5.69
C ILE A 57 2.55 4.42 5.65
N SER A 58 3.08 3.66 4.68
CA SER A 58 4.53 3.64 4.43
C SER A 58 5.06 5.07 4.21
N GLY A 59 4.38 5.86 3.37
CA GLY A 59 4.73 7.26 3.15
C GLY A 59 4.77 8.10 4.42
N ILE A 60 3.77 7.94 5.30
CA ILE A 60 3.72 8.63 6.61
C ILE A 60 4.92 8.24 7.49
N ILE A 61 5.28 6.95 7.58
CA ILE A 61 6.43 6.48 8.38
C ILE A 61 7.74 7.14 7.88
N PHE A 62 7.92 7.25 6.57
CA PHE A 62 9.07 7.93 5.96
C PHE A 62 9.06 9.45 6.21
N ILE A 63 7.92 10.12 6.09
CA ILE A 63 7.77 11.56 6.39
C ILE A 63 8.09 11.85 7.86
N LEU A 64 7.57 11.05 8.78
CA LEU A 64 7.83 11.19 10.23
C LEU A 64 9.32 11.09 10.54
N SER A 65 10.05 10.16 9.93
CA SER A 65 11.51 10.05 10.06
C SER A 65 12.25 11.27 9.49
N GLY A 66 11.75 11.82 8.38
CA GLY A 66 12.31 13.03 7.76
C GLY A 66 12.17 14.29 8.63
N LEU A 67 10.99 14.49 9.21
CA LEU A 67 10.61 15.70 9.96
C LEU A 67 10.99 15.63 11.44
N TRP A 68 10.80 14.48 12.09
CA TRP A 68 10.93 14.36 13.55
C TRP A 68 12.26 13.71 13.94
N LYS A 69 13.10 14.43 14.70
CA LYS A 69 14.39 13.90 15.20
C LYS A 69 14.23 12.64 16.07
N ALA A 70 13.23 12.59 16.94
CA ALA A 70 13.03 11.49 17.89
C ALA A 70 12.54 10.19 17.22
N PHE A 71 11.95 10.29 16.03
CA PHE A 71 11.47 9.13 15.28
C PHE A 71 12.57 8.48 14.42
N ARG A 72 13.80 8.99 14.43
CA ARG A 72 14.91 8.46 13.61
C ARG A 72 15.65 7.31 14.29
N GLY A 73 16.56 6.68 13.56
CA GLY A 73 17.39 5.59 14.07
C GLY A 73 16.55 4.37 14.38
N ASP A 74 16.70 3.84 15.58
CA ASP A 74 16.05 2.60 16.00
C ASP A 74 14.52 2.66 15.91
N VAL A 75 13.91 3.80 16.27
CA VAL A 75 12.44 3.95 16.22
C VAL A 75 11.91 3.80 14.79
N PHE A 76 12.59 4.43 13.82
CA PHE A 76 12.26 4.28 12.40
C PHE A 76 12.49 2.84 11.92
N LEU A 77 13.61 2.22 12.29
CA LEU A 77 13.92 0.84 11.92
C LEU A 77 12.87 -0.14 12.43
N TRP A 78 12.53 -0.09 13.72
CA TRP A 78 11.51 -0.95 14.31
C TRP A 78 10.12 -0.69 13.72
N SER A 79 9.79 0.57 13.40
CA SER A 79 8.54 0.91 12.70
C SER A 79 8.48 0.26 11.31
N MET A 80 9.58 0.27 10.56
CA MET A 80 9.67 -0.38 9.26
C MET A 80 9.55 -1.90 9.35
N ILE A 81 10.19 -2.53 10.34
CA ILE A 81 10.08 -3.98 10.57
C ILE A 81 8.64 -4.35 10.93
N ALA A 82 8.02 -3.65 11.89
CA ALA A 82 6.64 -3.88 12.27
C ALA A 82 5.68 -3.71 11.07
N TRP A 83 5.90 -2.66 10.27
CA TRP A 83 5.10 -2.40 9.08
C TRP A 83 5.28 -3.47 7.99
N LEU A 84 6.50 -3.99 7.82
CA LEU A 84 6.76 -5.09 6.89
C LEU A 84 6.03 -6.38 7.31
N ILE A 85 6.02 -6.69 8.61
CA ILE A 85 5.27 -7.84 9.14
C ILE A 85 3.77 -7.65 8.91
N LEU A 86 3.22 -6.48 9.26
CA LEU A 86 1.80 -6.18 9.07
C LEU A 86 1.39 -6.25 7.60
N SER A 87 2.22 -5.74 6.69
CA SER A 87 1.96 -5.81 5.25
C SER A 87 2.04 -7.24 4.69
N GLY A 88 2.99 -8.05 5.17
CA GLY A 88 3.04 -9.46 4.83
C GLY A 88 1.81 -10.24 5.31
N LEU A 89 1.36 -9.95 6.54
CA LEU A 89 0.13 -10.55 7.10
C LEU A 89 -1.12 -10.13 6.33
N ASP A 90 -1.22 -8.87 5.93
CA ASP A 90 -2.32 -8.37 5.10
C ASP A 90 -2.38 -9.13 3.77
N VAL A 91 -1.26 -9.24 3.04
CA VAL A 91 -1.19 -10.00 1.78
C VAL A 91 -1.54 -11.49 1.98
N TYR A 92 -0.98 -12.12 3.02
CA TYR A 92 -1.30 -13.51 3.35
C TYR A 92 -2.80 -13.70 3.61
N TRP A 93 -3.41 -12.78 4.37
CA TRP A 93 -4.82 -12.86 4.71
C TRP A 93 -5.72 -12.63 3.50
N ILE A 94 -5.35 -11.70 2.59
CA ILE A 94 -6.06 -11.49 1.33
C ILE A 94 -6.10 -12.78 0.50
N GLY A 95 -4.96 -13.45 0.36
CA GLY A 95 -4.86 -14.71 -0.39
C GLY A 95 -5.69 -15.84 0.21
N LYS A 96 -5.74 -15.95 1.54
CA LYS A 96 -6.44 -17.05 2.24
C LYS A 96 -7.94 -16.83 2.40
N SER A 97 -8.37 -15.58 2.63
CA SER A 97 -9.76 -15.29 3.01
C SER A 97 -10.71 -15.11 1.83
N GLY A 98 -10.20 -14.94 0.61
CA GLY A 98 -11.03 -14.56 -0.53
C GLY A 98 -11.77 -13.23 -0.29
N ARG A 99 -11.29 -12.37 0.62
CA ARG A 99 -11.97 -11.12 1.05
C ARG A 99 -12.39 -10.20 -0.09
N TYR A 100 -11.62 -10.22 -1.18
CA TYR A 100 -11.89 -9.44 -2.38
C TYR A 100 -12.41 -10.28 -3.54
N GLN A 101 -12.75 -11.53 -3.32
CA GLN A 101 -13.46 -12.35 -4.31
C GLN A 101 -14.97 -12.14 -4.15
N ILE A 102 -15.68 -12.09 -5.28
CA ILE A 102 -17.14 -12.11 -5.28
C ILE A 102 -17.55 -13.59 -5.21
N PRO A 103 -18.31 -14.02 -4.19
CA PRO A 103 -18.83 -15.39 -4.14
C PRO A 103 -19.77 -15.62 -5.35
N GLU A 104 -19.63 -16.78 -6.00
CA GLU A 104 -20.50 -17.23 -7.10
C GLU A 104 -21.92 -17.53 -6.64
#